data_AF-A0A7Y0Q316-F1
#
_entry.id   AF-A0A7Y0Q316-F1
#
_cell.length_a   1.000
_cell.length_b   1.000
_cell.length_c   1.000
_cell.angle_alpha   90.00
_cell.angle_beta   90.00
_cell.angle_gamma   90.00
#
_symmetry.space_group_name_H-M   'P 1'
#
loop_
_entity.id
_entity.type
_entity.pdbx_description
1 polymer ?
#
loop_
_entity_poly.entity_id
_entity_poly.type
_entity_poly.pdbx_seq_one_letter_code
_entity_poly.pdbx_strand_id
1 'polypeptide(L)'
;MEMVRAQYLRLVRQNHPDQYQGNPGAQARHEEIMKEVTWAYREIIEGRARAKTVPPPRPPGPRPSRPAPNMKDLQCHAHGRWAVGFCTVCGTPLCSRCDEALTGYCSAHRPGAFWS
;
A
#
# COMPACT_ATOMS: atom_id res chain seq x y z
N MET A 1 4.56 16.47 -22.85
CA MET A 1 4.38 15.08 -23.36
C MET A 1 5.56 14.65 -24.22
N GLU A 2 6.32 15.59 -24.80
CA GLU A 2 7.49 15.30 -25.63
C GLU A 2 8.60 14.51 -24.93
N MET A 3 8.90 14.79 -23.66
CA MET A 3 9.93 14.03 -22.92
C MET A 3 9.58 12.54 -22.76
N VAL A 4 8.30 12.21 -22.49
CA VAL A 4 7.85 10.81 -22.34
C VAL A 4 7.92 10.09 -23.68
N ARG A 5 7.51 10.76 -24.77
CA ARG A 5 7.61 10.22 -26.13
C ARG A 5 9.07 10.04 -26.56
N ALA A 6 9.97 10.98 -26.25
CA ALA A 6 11.39 10.89 -26.56
C ALA A 6 12.06 9.73 -25.82
N GLN A 7 11.71 9.52 -24.54
CA GLN A 7 12.23 8.41 -23.75
C GLN A 7 11.70 7.06 -24.25
N TYR A 8 10.43 6.97 -24.61
CA TYR A 8 9.84 5.78 -25.26
C TYR A 8 10.58 5.42 -26.55
N LEU A 9 10.79 6.40 -27.45
CA LEU A 9 11.51 6.18 -28.71
C LEU A 9 12.99 5.81 -28.51
N ARG A 10 13.60 6.20 -27.38
CA ARG A 10 14.96 5.76 -27.02
C ARG A 10 14.96 4.28 -26.60
N LEU A 11 14.03 3.88 -25.74
CA LEU A 11 13.91 2.50 -25.26
C LEU A 11 13.55 1.52 -26.40
N VAL A 12 12.67 1.93 -27.31
CA VAL A 12 12.31 1.14 -28.50
C VAL A 12 13.52 0.92 -29.41
N ARG A 13 14.35 1.94 -29.64
CA ARG A 13 15.56 1.81 -30.46
C ARG A 13 16.62 0.92 -29.80
N GLN A 14 16.70 0.91 -28.48
CA GLN A 14 17.67 0.11 -27.74
C GLN A 14 17.29 -1.38 -27.67
N ASN A 15 16.00 -1.69 -27.66
CA ASN A 15 15.50 -3.06 -27.44
C ASN A 15 14.83 -3.64 -28.70
N HIS A 16 15.09 -3.07 -29.87
CA HIS A 16 14.42 -3.48 -31.10
C HIS A 16 14.79 -4.93 -31.45
N PRO A 17 13.81 -5.85 -31.65
CA PRO A 17 14.07 -7.28 -31.82
C PRO A 17 14.91 -7.61 -33.06
N ASP A 18 14.93 -6.72 -34.05
CA ASP A 18 15.76 -6.81 -35.25
C ASP A 18 17.27 -6.87 -34.93
N GLN A 19 17.70 -6.25 -33.83
CA GLN A 19 19.10 -6.28 -33.38
C GLN A 19 19.51 -7.62 -32.76
N TYR A 20 18.57 -8.51 -32.48
CA TYR A 20 18.78 -9.76 -31.75
C TYR A 20 18.38 -11.01 -32.54
N GLN A 21 18.11 -10.89 -33.85
CA GLN A 21 17.67 -12.01 -34.71
C GLN A 21 18.66 -13.20 -34.72
N GLY A 22 19.94 -12.99 -34.42
CA GLY A 22 20.96 -14.03 -34.33
C GLY A 22 21.03 -14.76 -32.97
N ASN A 23 20.23 -14.36 -31.97
CA ASN A 23 20.25 -14.96 -30.64
C ASN A 23 18.82 -15.11 -30.07
N PRO A 24 18.21 -16.31 -30.17
CA PRO A 24 16.81 -16.51 -29.79
C PRO A 24 16.54 -16.28 -28.29
N GLY A 25 17.52 -16.55 -27.42
CA GLY A 25 17.38 -16.29 -25.98
C GLY A 25 17.47 -14.81 -25.62
N ALA A 26 18.25 -14.03 -26.37
CA ALA A 26 18.24 -12.58 -26.24
C ALA A 26 16.96 -11.99 -26.84
N GLN A 27 16.52 -12.48 -28.00
CA GLN A 27 15.32 -12.01 -28.68
C GLN A 27 14.07 -12.09 -27.77
N ALA A 28 13.82 -13.24 -27.16
CA ALA A 28 12.67 -13.42 -26.26
C ALA A 28 12.66 -12.43 -25.08
N ARG A 29 13.84 -12.15 -24.49
CA ARG A 29 13.95 -11.17 -23.40
C ARG A 29 13.68 -9.75 -23.87
N HIS A 30 14.19 -9.35 -25.03
CA HIS A 30 13.97 -8.00 -25.55
C HIS A 30 12.53 -7.80 -26.05
N GLU A 31 11.87 -8.86 -26.54
CA GLU A 31 10.43 -8.84 -26.82
C GLU A 31 9.59 -8.63 -25.56
N GLU A 32 9.96 -9.26 -24.44
CA GLU A 32 9.28 -9.05 -23.15
C GLU A 32 9.45 -7.60 -22.66
N ILE A 33 10.68 -7.07 -22.70
CA ILE A 33 10.98 -5.68 -22.36
C ILE A 33 10.17 -4.71 -23.25
N MET A 34 10.06 -4.99 -24.55
CA MET A 34 9.28 -4.17 -25.49
C MET A 34 7.77 -4.15 -25.13
N LYS A 35 7.22 -5.27 -24.64
CA LYS A 35 5.83 -5.33 -24.17
C LYS A 35 5.63 -4.45 -22.94
N GLU A 36 6.52 -4.54 -21.96
CA GLU A 36 6.47 -3.72 -20.73
C GLU A 36 6.60 -2.23 -21.03
N VAL A 37 7.55 -1.83 -21.89
CA VAL A 37 7.77 -0.44 -22.29
C VAL A 37 6.54 0.13 -23.01
N THR A 38 5.91 -0.67 -23.88
CA THR A 38 4.68 -0.26 -24.59
C THR A 38 3.50 -0.12 -23.65
N TRP A 39 3.35 -1.05 -22.70
CA TRP A 39 2.29 -1.03 -21.71
C TRP A 39 2.42 0.19 -20.79
N ALA A 40 3.61 0.45 -20.24
CA ALA A 40 3.88 1.60 -19.38
C ALA A 40 3.66 2.94 -20.10
N TYR A 41 4.07 3.05 -21.37
CA TYR A 41 3.79 4.24 -22.18
C TYR A 41 2.29 4.49 -22.32
N ARG A 42 1.52 3.43 -22.62
CA ARG A 42 0.07 3.51 -22.76
C ARG A 42 -0.61 3.96 -21.46
N GLU A 43 -0.21 3.40 -20.33
CA GLU A 43 -0.74 3.76 -19.02
C GLU A 43 -0.52 5.25 -18.69
N ILE A 44 0.66 5.80 -19.00
CA ILE A 44 0.96 7.22 -18.76
C ILE A 44 0.10 8.13 -19.63
N ILE A 45 -0.14 7.77 -20.90
CA ILE A 45 -0.96 8.55 -21.83
C ILE A 45 -2.44 8.51 -21.41
N GLU A 46 -2.96 7.32 -21.13
CA GLU A 46 -4.38 7.10 -20.78
C GLU A 46 -4.72 7.59 -19.35
N GLY A 47 -3.82 7.37 -18.38
CA GLY A 47 -3.96 7.88 -17.02
C GLY A 47 -3.98 9.41 -16.96
N ARG A 48 -3.21 10.09 -17.83
CA ARG A 48 -3.29 11.55 -17.98
C ARG A 48 -4.54 12.02 -18.70
N ALA A 49 -5.08 11.24 -19.66
CA ALA A 49 -6.35 11.57 -20.28
C ALA A 49 -7.50 11.58 -19.25
N ARG A 50 -7.48 10.63 -18.31
CA ARG A 50 -8.42 10.57 -17.17
C ARG A 50 -8.22 11.73 -16.17
N ALA A 51 -6.97 12.15 -15.93
CA ALA A 51 -6.69 13.29 -15.04
C ALA A 51 -7.24 14.63 -15.58
N LYS A 52 -7.36 14.80 -16.90
CA LYS A 52 -7.91 16.01 -17.53
C LYS A 52 -9.44 16.15 -17.42
N THR A 53 -10.16 15.07 -17.11
CA THR A 53 -11.63 15.08 -16.98
C THR A 53 -12.11 15.21 -15.52
N VAL A 54 -11.20 15.36 -14.56
CA VAL A 54 -11.58 15.57 -13.15
C VAL A 54 -11.82 17.07 -12.93
N PRO A 55 -13.03 17.51 -12.57
CA PRO A 55 -13.26 18.91 -12.21
C PRO A 55 -12.38 19.28 -11.00
N PRO A 56 -11.97 20.55 -10.85
CA PRO A 56 -11.06 20.94 -9.78
C PRO A 56 -11.64 20.52 -8.42
N PRO A 57 -10.81 19.98 -7.52
CA PRO A 57 -11.27 19.65 -6.17
C PRO A 57 -11.78 20.94 -5.53
N ARG A 58 -13.01 20.90 -4.98
CA ARG A 58 -13.51 21.99 -4.13
C ARG A 58 -12.48 22.28 -3.04
N PRO A 59 -12.34 23.56 -2.61
CA PRO A 59 -11.49 23.87 -1.46
C PRO A 59 -11.90 22.95 -0.31
N PRO A 60 -10.93 22.36 0.41
CA PRO A 60 -11.26 21.53 1.56
C PRO A 60 -12.04 22.42 2.53
N GLY A 61 -13.33 22.14 2.66
CA GLY A 61 -14.11 22.69 3.77
C GLY A 61 -13.39 22.33 5.07
N PRO A 62 -13.55 23.14 6.14
CA PRO A 62 -12.89 22.87 7.41
C PRO A 62 -13.18 21.43 7.82
N ARG A 63 -12.15 20.57 7.72
CA ARG A 63 -12.24 19.22 8.24
C ARG A 63 -12.46 19.39 9.74
N PRO A 64 -13.46 18.73 10.35
CA PRO A 64 -13.52 18.68 11.79
C PRO A 64 -12.18 18.12 12.26
N SER A 65 -11.40 18.92 12.99
CA SER A 65 -10.17 18.50 13.62
C SER A 65 -10.54 17.38 14.58
N ARG A 66 -10.36 16.13 14.13
CA ARG A 66 -10.49 14.99 15.02
C ARG A 66 -9.42 15.18 16.10
N PRO A 67 -9.78 15.29 17.39
CA PRO A 67 -8.78 15.40 18.44
C PRO A 67 -7.84 14.21 18.31
N ALA A 68 -6.53 14.47 18.36
CA ALA A 68 -5.53 13.42 18.33
C ALA A 68 -5.87 12.42 19.45
N PRO A 69 -5.94 11.10 19.17
CA PRO A 69 -6.18 10.12 20.21
C PRO A 69 -5.09 10.27 21.26
N ASN A 70 -5.51 10.40 22.52
CA ASN A 70 -4.59 10.55 23.63
C ASN A 70 -3.71 9.29 23.68
N MET A 71 -2.40 9.47 23.49
CA MET A 71 -1.46 8.36 23.29
C MET A 71 -1.41 7.39 24.48
N LYS A 72 -1.87 7.82 25.65
CA LYS A 72 -2.00 6.98 26.84
C LYS A 72 -3.09 5.91 26.71
N ASP A 73 -4.13 6.17 25.91
CA ASP A 73 -5.23 5.22 25.66
C ASP A 73 -4.83 4.09 24.71
N LEU A 74 -3.63 4.18 24.11
CA LEU A 74 -3.06 3.20 23.18
C LEU A 74 -1.95 2.35 23.83
N GLN A 75 -1.78 2.43 25.15
CA GLN A 75 -0.77 1.67 25.89
C GLN A 75 -1.43 0.62 26.77
N CYS A 76 -0.89 -0.59 26.74
CA CYS A 76 -1.33 -1.65 27.64
C CYS A 76 -1.02 -1.27 29.09
N HIS A 77 -2.06 -1.18 29.92
CA HIS A 77 -1.93 -0.79 31.32
C HIS A 77 -1.08 -1.76 32.16
N ALA A 78 -1.08 -3.05 31.81
CA ALA A 78 -0.32 -4.07 32.55
C ALA A 78 1.20 -3.98 32.31
N HIS A 79 1.61 -3.56 31.10
CA HIS A 79 3.01 -3.65 30.67
C HIS A 79 3.63 -2.31 30.24
N GLY A 80 2.86 -1.22 30.15
CA GLY A 80 3.31 0.10 29.71
C GLY A 80 3.83 0.12 28.27
N ARG A 81 3.43 -0.85 27.44
CA ARG A 81 3.85 -0.99 26.04
C ARG A 81 2.74 -0.62 25.09
N TRP A 82 3.10 -0.22 23.87
CA TRP A 82 2.16 0.03 22.79
C TRP A 82 1.26 -1.18 22.55
N ALA A 83 -0.04 -0.90 22.48
CA ALA A 83 -1.04 -1.90 22.14
C ALA A 83 -0.86 -2.35 20.69
N VAL A 84 -0.89 -3.67 20.49
CA VAL A 84 -0.96 -4.28 19.16
C VAL A 84 -2.41 -4.63 18.79
N GLY A 85 -3.31 -4.64 19.78
CA GLY A 85 -4.73 -4.87 19.62
C GLY A 85 -5.52 -4.39 20.83
N PHE A 86 -6.83 -4.60 20.80
CA PHE A 86 -7.76 -4.22 21.87
C PHE A 86 -8.64 -5.39 22.21
N CYS A 87 -9.08 -5.46 23.46
CA CYS A 87 -10.10 -6.42 23.86
C CYS A 87 -11.40 -6.14 23.08
N THR A 88 -11.96 -7.17 22.46
CA THR A 88 -13.19 -7.08 21.67
C THR A 88 -14.42 -6.74 22.52
N VAL A 89 -14.36 -7.00 23.83
CA VAL A 89 -15.48 -6.79 24.76
C VAL A 89 -15.44 -5.39 25.37
N CYS A 90 -14.31 -5.00 25.95
CA CYS A 90 -14.19 -3.75 26.72
C CYS A 90 -13.23 -2.72 26.13
N GLY A 91 -12.61 -3.00 24.98
CA GLY A 91 -11.69 -2.07 24.32
C GLY A 91 -10.37 -1.84 25.03
N THR A 92 -10.03 -2.64 26.06
CA THR A 92 -8.77 -2.49 26.79
C THR A 92 -7.56 -2.73 25.87
N PRO A 93 -6.54 -1.86 25.88
CA PRO A 93 -5.33 -2.01 25.06
C PRO A 93 -4.49 -3.23 25.49
N LEU A 94 -4.15 -4.08 24.52
CA LEU A 94 -3.38 -5.31 24.71
C LEU A 94 -2.07 -5.21 23.93
N CYS A 95 -0.93 -5.38 24.60
CA CYS A 95 0.39 -5.40 23.95
C CYS A 95 0.82 -6.83 23.62
N SER A 96 1.82 -6.99 22.76
CA SER A 96 2.34 -8.32 22.35
C SER A 96 2.90 -9.19 23.49
N ARG A 97 3.07 -8.64 24.69
CA ARG A 97 3.45 -9.40 25.90
C ARG A 97 2.26 -9.92 26.70
N CYS A 98 1.07 -9.41 26.47
CA CYS A 98 -0.13 -10.05 26.97
C CYS A 98 -0.36 -11.31 26.14
N ASP A 99 -0.42 -12.49 26.77
CA ASP A 99 -0.88 -13.74 26.14
C ASP A 99 -2.26 -13.51 25.47
N GLU A 100 -3.04 -12.64 26.11
CA GLU A 100 -4.36 -12.12 25.72
C GLU A 100 -4.39 -11.33 24.41
N ALA A 101 -3.26 -10.79 23.93
CA ALA A 101 -3.25 -9.98 22.70
C ALA A 101 -3.50 -10.80 21.43
N LEU A 102 -3.15 -12.09 21.46
CA LEU A 102 -3.39 -13.01 20.35
C LEU A 102 -4.85 -13.47 20.27
N THR A 103 -5.53 -13.53 21.41
CA THR A 103 -6.93 -13.98 21.48
C THR A 103 -7.92 -12.84 21.32
N GLY A 104 -7.49 -11.58 21.56
CA GLY A 104 -8.35 -10.41 21.52
C GLY A 104 -9.24 -10.26 22.76
N TYR A 105 -8.93 -10.96 23.86
CA TYR A 105 -9.68 -10.88 25.12
C TYR A 105 -8.73 -10.59 26.27
N CYS A 106 -8.99 -9.55 27.06
CA CYS A 106 -8.23 -9.28 28.29
C CYS A 106 -8.48 -10.36 29.36
N SER A 107 -7.61 -10.43 30.37
CA SER A 107 -7.73 -11.35 31.51
C SER A 107 -9.14 -11.39 32.14
N ALA A 108 -9.84 -10.26 32.21
CA ALA A 108 -11.21 -10.19 32.74
C ALA A 108 -12.29 -10.81 31.85
N HIS A 109 -12.04 -10.91 30.53
CA HIS A 109 -13.02 -11.39 29.54
C HIS A 109 -12.57 -12.68 28.83
N ARG A 110 -11.58 -13.38 29.39
CA ARG A 110 -11.09 -14.63 28.80
C ARG A 110 -12.23 -15.67 28.75
N PRO A 111 -12.55 -16.24 27.58
CA PRO A 111 -13.45 -17.38 27.52
C PRO A 111 -12.77 -18.57 28.19
N GLY A 112 -13.15 -18.85 29.44
CA GLY A 112 -12.59 -19.95 30.25
C GLY A 112 -12.37 -19.70 31.73
N ALA A 113 -12.58 -18.48 32.25
CA ALA A 113 -12.41 -18.17 33.69
C ALA A 113 -13.57 -18.67 34.59
N PHE A 114 -14.11 -19.87 34.33
CA PHE A 114 -15.23 -20.48 35.05
C PHE A 114 -14.88 -21.83 35.69
N TRP A 115 -13.61 -22.07 36.02
CA TRP A 115 -13.21 -23.24 36.82
C TRP A 115 -12.01 -22.91 37.71
N SER A 116 -12.27 -22.37 38.90
CA SER A 116 -11.57 -22.62 40.18
C SER A 116 -12.36 -21.96 41.31
#